data_AF-A0A3D1PYY8-F1
#
_entry.id   AF-A0A3D1PYY8-F1
#
_cell.length_a   1.000
_cell.length_b   1.000
_cell.length_c   1.000
_cell.angle_alpha   90.00
_cell.angle_beta   90.00
_cell.angle_gamma   90.00
#
_symmetry.space_group_name_H-M   'P 1'
#
loop_
_entity.id
_entity.type
_entity.pdbx_description
1 polymer ?
#
loop_
_entity_poly.entity_id
_entity_poly.type
_entity_poly.pdbx_seq_one_letter_code
_entity_poly.pdbx_strand_id
1 'polypeptide(L)'
;MRMRFKPYARPELLACDFHVHEPLTHAGHWHELYARPEQPLHLELGCGKGGFLSQLAPLHPDINYLGIDITDKVLILAKRKVEAAYAAAQLPPDNVKIASLDIERLSGVFSPADTVQRIYINFCNPWSK
;
A
#
# COMPACT_ATOMS: atom_id res chain seq x y z
N MET A 1 1.30 13.95 16.45
CA MET A 1 -0.06 13.77 17.03
C MET A 1 -0.40 12.29 17.03
N ARG A 2 -0.62 11.66 18.20
CA ARG A 2 -0.94 10.23 18.29
C ARG A 2 -2.33 9.98 17.73
N MET A 3 -2.46 9.08 16.75
CA MET A 3 -3.78 8.75 16.20
C MET A 3 -4.63 7.96 17.20
N ARG A 4 -5.91 8.34 17.29
CA ARG A 4 -6.91 7.65 18.09
C ARG A 4 -7.18 6.25 17.53
N PHE A 5 -7.49 5.30 18.42
CA PHE A 5 -7.93 3.97 18.01
C PHE A 5 -9.23 4.05 17.20
N LYS A 6 -9.37 3.16 16.23
CA LYS A 6 -10.50 3.10 15.29
C LYS A 6 -10.98 1.64 15.25
N PRO A 7 -11.99 1.26 16.03
CA PRO A 7 -12.44 -0.14 16.09
C PRO A 7 -12.92 -0.67 14.74
N TYR A 8 -13.44 0.23 13.90
CA TYR A 8 -13.93 -0.06 12.56
C TYR A 8 -12.83 -0.26 11.50
N ALA A 9 -11.58 0.12 11.78
CA ALA A 9 -10.52 0.13 10.76
C ALA A 9 -10.22 -1.27 10.22
N ARG A 10 -10.04 -2.25 11.11
CA ARG A 10 -9.68 -3.61 10.71
C ARG A 10 -10.80 -4.31 9.94
N PRO A 11 -12.08 -4.32 10.41
CA PRO A 11 -13.17 -4.90 9.62
C PRO A 11 -13.34 -4.26 8.23
N GLU A 12 -13.23 -2.93 8.13
CA GLU A 12 -13.34 -2.23 6.84
C GLU A 12 -12.16 -2.55 5.90
N LEU A 13 -10.95 -2.71 6.43
CA LEU A 13 -9.76 -3.12 5.65
C LEU A 13 -9.86 -4.58 5.19
N LEU A 14 -10.43 -5.47 5.99
CA LEU A 14 -10.66 -6.87 5.59
C LEU A 14 -11.74 -7.01 4.51
N ALA A 15 -12.62 -6.02 4.36
CA ALA A 15 -13.61 -5.99 3.28
C ALA A 15 -13.11 -5.27 2.01
N CYS A 16 -11.84 -4.88 1.96
CA CYS A 16 -11.25 -4.10 0.89
C CYS A 16 -10.38 -4.98 -0.02
N ASP A 17 -10.74 -5.10 -1.30
CA ASP A 17 -10.07 -5.99 -2.27
C ASP A 17 -8.59 -5.64 -2.54
N PHE A 18 -8.25 -4.36 -2.38
CA PHE A 18 -6.87 -3.89 -2.52
C PHE A 18 -6.11 -3.80 -1.20
N HIS A 19 -6.64 -4.33 -0.09
CA HIS A 19 -5.91 -4.48 1.16
C HIS A 19 -5.35 -5.90 1.28
N VAL A 20 -4.03 -6.03 1.47
CA VAL A 20 -3.35 -7.32 1.62
C VAL A 20 -3.45 -7.77 3.08
N HIS A 21 -4.23 -8.81 3.33
CA HIS A 21 -4.58 -9.25 4.68
C HIS A 21 -3.42 -9.96 5.40
N GLU A 22 -2.63 -10.74 4.66
CA GLU A 22 -1.53 -11.55 5.19
C GLU A 22 -0.22 -11.25 4.45
N PRO A 23 0.32 -10.02 4.56
CA PRO A 23 1.47 -9.58 3.78
C PRO A 23 2.73 -10.44 3.99
N LEU A 24 2.86 -11.10 5.14
CA LEU A 24 3.99 -11.99 5.47
C LEU A 24 3.99 -13.30 4.66
N THR A 25 2.89 -13.63 3.97
CA THR A 25 2.76 -14.89 3.20
C THR A 25 3.08 -14.73 1.72
N HIS A 26 3.33 -13.50 1.26
CA HIS A 26 3.46 -13.17 -0.17
C HIS A 26 4.91 -12.97 -0.65
N ALA A 27 5.90 -13.36 0.15
CA ALA A 27 7.29 -13.30 -0.29
C ALA A 27 7.49 -14.16 -1.55
N GLY A 28 7.95 -13.53 -2.64
CA GLY A 28 8.11 -14.12 -3.96
C GLY A 28 6.87 -14.10 -4.85
N HIS A 29 5.73 -13.63 -4.33
CA HIS A 29 4.43 -13.68 -4.98
C HIS A 29 3.73 -12.32 -5.00
N TRP A 30 4.44 -11.21 -4.73
CA TRP A 30 3.83 -9.89 -4.66
C TRP A 30 3.17 -9.45 -5.98
N HIS A 31 3.78 -9.81 -7.11
CA HIS A 31 3.27 -9.47 -8.44
C HIS A 31 1.94 -10.17 -8.75
N GLU A 32 1.73 -11.38 -8.23
CA GLU A 32 0.54 -12.20 -8.51
C GLU A 32 -0.74 -11.62 -7.89
N LEU A 33 -0.61 -10.67 -6.96
CA LEU A 33 -1.75 -10.00 -6.31
C LEU A 33 -2.43 -8.96 -7.21
N TYR A 34 -1.79 -8.58 -8.32
CA TYR A 34 -2.26 -7.55 -9.23
C TYR A 34 -2.94 -8.16 -10.45
N ALA A 35 -3.83 -7.39 -11.08
CA ALA A 35 -4.49 -7.82 -12.31
C ALA A 35 -3.52 -8.01 -13.49
N ARG A 36 -2.37 -7.32 -13.45
CA ARG A 36 -1.31 -7.35 -14.48
C ARG A 36 0.05 -7.55 -13.82
N PRO A 37 0.42 -8.81 -13.47
CA PRO A 37 1.63 -9.11 -12.70
C PRO A 37 2.94 -8.68 -13.36
N GLU A 38 2.97 -8.61 -14.68
CA GLU A 38 4.13 -8.22 -15.49
C GLU A 38 4.47 -6.73 -15.42
N GLN A 39 3.54 -5.90 -14.93
CA GLN A 39 3.78 -4.47 -14.77
C GLN A 39 4.81 -4.19 -13.66
N PRO A 40 5.59 -3.10 -13.79
CA PRO A 40 6.57 -2.77 -12.77
C PRO A 40 5.94 -2.53 -11.40
N LEU A 41 6.58 -3.01 -10.35
CA LEU A 41 6.14 -2.79 -8.98
C LEU A 41 6.88 -1.62 -8.34
N HIS A 42 6.11 -0.65 -7.86
CA HIS A 42 6.58 0.50 -7.10
C HIS A 42 6.11 0.40 -5.66
N LEU A 43 7.02 0.66 -4.72
CA LEU A 43 6.76 0.53 -3.29
C LEU A 43 6.79 1.90 -2.60
N GLU A 44 5.78 2.22 -1.81
CA GLU A 44 5.80 3.38 -0.89
C GLU A 44 5.96 2.88 0.55
N LEU A 45 7.07 3.26 1.17
CA LEU A 45 7.39 2.92 2.57
C LEU A 45 6.90 4.04 3.48
N GLY A 46 5.86 3.76 4.27
CA GLY A 46 5.24 4.76 5.14
C GLY A 46 4.24 5.63 4.39
N CYS A 47 3.29 5.00 3.69
CA CYS A 47 2.30 5.68 2.86
C CYS A 47 1.32 6.57 3.66
N GLY A 48 1.30 6.43 4.99
CA GLY A 48 0.50 7.25 5.88
C GLY A 48 -0.97 7.21 5.49
N LYS A 49 -1.56 8.40 5.24
CA LYS A 49 -2.97 8.52 4.85
C LYS A 49 -3.21 8.26 3.35
N GLY A 50 -2.25 7.69 2.62
CA GLY A 50 -2.34 7.37 1.19
C GLY A 50 -2.43 8.60 0.27
N GLY A 51 -1.95 9.77 0.71
CA GLY A 51 -2.07 11.00 -0.08
C GLY A 51 -1.26 10.98 -1.37
N PHE A 52 -0.06 10.42 -1.33
CA PHE A 52 0.79 10.25 -2.50
C PHE A 52 0.28 9.09 -3.38
N LEU A 53 0.11 7.91 -2.79
CA LEU A 53 -0.40 6.70 -3.46
C LEU A 53 -1.69 6.94 -4.24
N SER A 54 -2.70 7.56 -3.62
CA SER A 54 -4.02 7.78 -4.24
C SER A 54 -3.99 8.73 -5.44
N GLN A 55 -2.99 9.59 -5.56
CA GLN A 55 -2.85 10.44 -6.73
C GLN A 55 -2.12 9.71 -7.84
N LEU A 56 -1.00 9.06 -7.51
CA LEU A 56 -0.09 8.50 -8.51
C LEU A 56 -0.63 7.22 -9.16
N ALA A 57 -1.23 6.34 -8.38
CA ALA A 57 -1.67 5.02 -8.86
C ALA A 57 -2.74 5.08 -9.99
N PRO A 58 -3.81 5.90 -9.91
CA PRO A 58 -4.77 6.03 -11.01
C PRO A 58 -4.22 6.83 -12.20
N LEU A 59 -3.21 7.69 -12.01
CA LEU A 59 -2.54 8.42 -13.10
C LEU A 59 -1.64 7.52 -13.95
N HIS A 60 -1.15 6.42 -13.37
CA HIS A 60 -0.23 5.46 -14.00
C HIS A 60 -0.75 4.03 -13.88
N PRO A 61 -1.84 3.67 -14.60
CA PRO A 61 -2.42 2.32 -14.58
C PRO A 61 -1.49 1.24 -15.18
N ASP A 62 -0.39 1.66 -15.79
CA ASP A 62 0.70 0.86 -16.32
C ASP A 62 1.71 0.38 -15.26
N ILE A 63 1.58 0.86 -14.01
CA ILE A 63 2.49 0.55 -12.90
C ILE A 63 1.68 -0.03 -11.72
N ASN A 64 2.19 -1.11 -11.12
CA ASN A 64 1.65 -1.66 -9.87
C ASN A 64 2.22 -0.92 -8.66
N TYR A 65 1.39 -0.59 -7.69
CA TYR A 65 1.80 0.15 -6.49
C TYR A 65 1.44 -0.60 -5.20
N LEU A 66 2.42 -0.73 -4.31
CA LEU A 66 2.21 -1.21 -2.94
C LEU A 66 2.49 -0.10 -1.93
N GLY A 67 1.46 0.31 -1.19
CA GLY A 67 1.59 1.22 -0.05
C GLY A 67 1.69 0.46 1.26
N ILE A 68 2.76 0.68 2.02
CA ILE A 68 2.96 0.06 3.33
C ILE A 68 2.87 1.10 4.44
N ASP A 69 2.19 0.76 5.53
CA ASP A 69 2.31 1.47 6.79
C ASP A 69 2.13 0.50 7.97
N ILE A 70 2.62 0.85 9.15
CA ILE A 70 2.66 -0.06 10.31
C ILE A 70 1.30 -0.21 11.01
N THR A 71 0.31 0.64 10.72
CA THR A 71 -0.98 0.58 11.43
C THR A 71 -2.24 0.64 10.55
N ASP A 72 -3.20 -0.25 10.83
CA ASP A 72 -4.58 -0.21 10.30
C ASP A 72 -5.25 1.16 10.49
N LYS A 73 -4.92 1.87 11.58
CA LYS A 73 -5.52 3.18 11.91
C LYS A 73 -5.24 4.24 10.85
N VAL A 74 -4.11 4.15 10.16
CA VAL A 74 -3.75 5.08 9.08
C VAL A 74 -4.15 4.53 7.73
N LEU A 75 -3.99 3.22 7.54
CA LEU A 75 -4.36 2.57 6.29
C LEU A 75 -5.85 2.68 5.98
N ILE A 76 -6.73 2.72 6.99
CA ILE A 76 -8.15 2.98 6.71
C ILE A 76 -8.40 4.34 6.05
N LEU A 77 -7.54 5.34 6.32
CA LEU A 77 -7.60 6.63 5.67
C LEU A 77 -7.01 6.56 4.26
N ALA A 78 -5.93 5.80 4.07
CA ALA A 78 -5.37 5.52 2.75
C ALA A 78 -6.39 4.83 1.84
N LYS A 79 -7.05 3.78 2.34
CA LYS A 79 -8.14 3.05 1.69
C LYS A 79 -9.20 4.00 1.12
N ARG A 80 -9.73 4.88 1.97
CA ARG A 80 -10.77 5.85 1.55
C ARG A 80 -10.30 6.84 0.49
N LYS A 81 -9.03 7.29 0.56
CA LYS A 81 -8.47 8.18 -0.46
C LYS A 81 -8.27 7.46 -1.79
N VAL A 82 -7.78 6.23 -1.76
CA VAL A 82 -7.62 5.40 -2.95
C VAL A 82 -8.98 5.19 -3.60
N GLU A 83 -10.00 4.75 -2.86
CA GLU A 83 -11.36 4.59 -3.40
C GLU A 83 -11.89 5.88 -4.06
N ALA A 84 -11.77 7.01 -3.38
CA ALA A 84 -12.25 8.28 -3.90
C ALA A 84 -11.51 8.70 -5.19
N ALA A 85 -10.19 8.49 -5.25
CA ALA A 85 -9.39 8.84 -6.41
C ALA A 85 -9.70 7.94 -7.62
N TYR A 86 -9.83 6.63 -7.42
CA TYR A 86 -10.18 5.70 -8.49
C TYR A 86 -11.62 5.89 -8.98
N ALA A 87 -12.56 6.17 -8.08
CA ALA A 87 -13.93 6.54 -8.45
C ALA A 87 -13.97 7.82 -9.29
N ALA A 88 -13.20 8.85 -8.91
CA ALA A 88 -13.09 10.10 -9.67
C ALA A 88 -12.44 9.90 -11.05
N ALA A 89 -11.47 8.98 -11.15
CA ALA A 89 -10.85 8.60 -12.41
C ALA A 89 -11.70 7.64 -13.26
N GLN A 90 -12.81 7.13 -12.72
CA GLN A 90 -13.65 6.08 -13.33
C GLN A 90 -12.87 4.81 -13.69
N LEU A 91 -11.93 4.42 -12.81
CA LEU A 91 -11.08 3.24 -12.97
C LEU A 91 -11.27 2.26 -11.80
N PRO A 92 -11.11 0.95 -12.02
CA PRO A 92 -10.99 0.00 -10.92
C PRO A 92 -9.59 0.09 -10.26
N PRO A 93 -9.48 -0.11 -8.94
CA PRO A 93 -8.20 -0.09 -8.21
C PRO A 93 -7.37 -1.37 -8.40
N ASP A 94 -7.12 -1.76 -9.65
CA ASP A 94 -6.49 -3.04 -10.00
C ASP A 94 -4.97 -3.05 -9.86
N ASN A 95 -4.35 -1.87 -9.93
CA ASN A 95 -2.89 -1.66 -9.91
C ASN A 95 -2.39 -1.08 -8.59
N VAL A 96 -3.19 -1.11 -7.53
CA VAL A 96 -2.81 -0.62 -6.19
C VAL A 96 -3.11 -1.66 -5.15
N LYS A 97 -2.21 -1.81 -4.17
CA LYS A 97 -2.40 -2.57 -2.95
C LYS A 97 -1.94 -1.75 -1.75
N ILE A 98 -2.55 -2.00 -0.60
CA ILE A 98 -2.11 -1.47 0.70
C ILE A 98 -1.94 -2.59 1.71
N ALA A 99 -0.94 -2.51 2.58
CA ALA A 99 -0.66 -3.55 3.56
C ALA A 99 -0.23 -2.95 4.90
N SER A 100 -0.76 -3.51 6.00
CA SER A 100 -0.25 -3.22 7.34
C SER A 100 1.03 -4.02 7.58
N LEU A 101 2.18 -3.37 7.43
CA LEU A 101 3.48 -4.00 7.59
C LEU A 101 4.46 -3.08 8.32
N ASP A 102 5.21 -3.68 9.24
CA ASP A 102 6.38 -3.05 9.83
C ASP A 102 7.54 -3.08 8.83
N ILE A 103 8.03 -1.90 8.45
CA ILE A 103 9.11 -1.72 7.47
C ILE A 103 10.41 -2.38 7.98
N GLU A 104 10.61 -2.48 9.30
CA GLU A 104 11.77 -3.18 9.86
C GLU A 104 11.76 -4.68 9.53
N ARG A 105 10.62 -5.24 9.13
CA ARG A 105 10.44 -6.65 8.78
C ARG A 105 10.46 -6.92 7.27
N LEU A 106 10.78 -5.93 6.44
CA LEU A 106 10.78 -6.07 4.96
C LEU A 106 11.59 -7.27 4.46
N SER A 107 12.71 -7.59 5.10
CA SER A 107 13.58 -8.71 4.71
C SER A 107 12.90 -10.09 4.84
N GLY A 108 11.85 -10.22 5.65
CA GLY A 108 11.04 -11.43 5.78
C GLY A 108 9.75 -11.40 4.96
N VAL A 109 9.53 -10.33 4.20
CA VAL A 109 8.28 -10.06 3.48
C VAL A 109 8.49 -10.08 1.97
N PHE A 110 9.69 -9.72 1.53
CA PHE A 110 10.14 -9.83 0.16
C PHE A 110 11.20 -10.93 0.04
N SER A 111 11.21 -11.60 -1.10
CA SER A 111 12.23 -12.57 -1.48
C SER A 111 13.03 -12.08 -2.69
N PRO A 112 14.15 -12.71 -3.03
CA PRO A 112 14.88 -12.42 -4.28
C PRO A 112 14.05 -12.63 -5.56
N ALA A 113 12.90 -13.32 -5.51
CA ALA A 113 12.01 -13.48 -6.64
C ALA A 113 11.12 -12.24 -6.89
N ASP A 114 10.97 -11.36 -5.89
CA ASP A 114 10.21 -10.12 -6.04
C ASP A 114 11.08 -9.04 -6.67
N THR A 115 10.52 -8.30 -7.64
CA THR A 115 11.24 -7.22 -8.32
C THR A 115 10.55 -5.88 -8.09
N VAL A 116 11.12 -5.07 -7.20
CA VAL A 116 10.66 -3.69 -6.96
C VAL A 116 11.48 -2.74 -7.83
N GLN A 117 10.84 -2.06 -8.78
CA GLN A 117 11.52 -1.14 -9.71
C GLN A 117 11.82 0.22 -9.07
N ARG A 118 11.00 0.64 -8.10
CA ARG A 118 11.19 1.91 -7.40
C ARG A 118 10.66 1.87 -5.98
N ILE A 119 11.38 2.55 -5.08
CA ILE A 119 10.96 2.79 -3.71
C ILE A 119 10.76 4.29 -3.51
N TYR A 120 9.59 4.66 -2.99
CA TYR A 120 9.24 6.01 -2.54
C TYR A 120 9.32 6.08 -1.02
N ILE A 121 10.06 7.08 -0.52
CA ILE A 121 10.15 7.42 0.91
C ILE A 121 9.83 8.90 1.03
N ASN A 122 8.59 9.20 1.44
CA ASN A 122 8.07 10.56 1.49
C ASN A 122 8.02 11.04 2.94
N PHE A 123 8.77 12.10 3.28
CA PHE A 123 8.73 12.75 4.59
C PHE A 123 8.91 11.79 5.78
N CYS A 124 9.89 10.89 5.70
CA CYS A 124 10.20 9.98 6.81
C CYS A 124 10.59 10.75 8.06
N ASN A 125 10.42 10.13 9.24
CA ASN A 125 10.83 10.71 10.51
C ASN A 125 12.32 11.12 10.43
N PRO A 126 12.67 12.40 10.64
CA PRO A 126 14.05 12.87 10.53
C PRO A 126 14.94 12.39 11.68
N TRP A 127 14.37 11.75 12.71
CA TRP A 127 15.11 11.27 13.89
C TRP A 127 15.96 12.37 14.57
N SER A 128 15.47 13.60 14.59
CA SER A 128 16.11 14.69 15.34
C SER A 128 16.04 14.36 16.84
N LYS A 129 17.19 14.00 17.42
CA LYS A 129 17.38 13.91 18.87
C LYS A 129 17.53 15.30 19.46
#